data_AF-A0AAX1UL21-F1
#
_entry.id   AF-A0AAX1UL21-F1
#
_cell.length_a   1.000
_cell.length_b   1.000
_cell.length_c   1.000
_cell.angle_alpha   90.00
_cell.angle_beta   90.00
_cell.angle_gamma   90.00
#
_symmetry.space_group_name_H-M   'P 1'
#
loop_
_entity.id
_entity.type
_entity.pdbx_description
1 polymer ?
#
loop_
_entity_poly.entity_id
_entity_poly.type
_entity_poly.pdbx_seq_one_letter_code
_entity_poly.pdbx_strand_id
1 'polypeptide(L)'
;MLAVTSNAFLGDSNKDFLANWQETFVLFALPGSGLGLKGLLERNRSAILIEHLRPPSGPFALLADLPKWLGHHLLDPTRPLLFLDRAFEVGELTEEERAGRASPRGLRAELDEAGRLRLLRLGGMIATSPVLPPFLRILAQQEVAAATALDLLRTAFPDSGT
;
A
#
# COMPACT_ATOMS: atom_id res chain seq x y z
N MET A 1 0.85 -2.98 -8.05
CA MET A 1 1.70 -2.01 -7.35
C MET A 1 1.85 -2.43 -5.90
N LEU A 2 3.05 -2.27 -5.36
CA LEU A 2 3.35 -2.53 -3.95
C LEU A 2 3.78 -1.24 -3.25
N ALA A 3 3.17 -0.94 -2.12
CA ALA A 3 3.54 0.15 -1.23
C ALA A 3 3.79 -0.44 0.17
N VAL A 4 4.97 -0.21 0.75
CA VAL A 4 5.29 -0.75 2.06
C VAL A 4 5.93 0.33 2.92
N THR A 5 5.78 0.20 4.23
CA THR A 5 6.53 1.05 5.17
C THR A 5 7.79 0.34 5.65
N SER A 6 8.69 1.09 6.27
CA SER A 6 9.84 0.55 7.01
C SER A 6 9.45 -0.48 8.09
N ASN A 7 8.22 -0.43 8.61
CA ASN A 7 7.75 -1.42 9.60
C ASN A 7 7.66 -2.83 9.01
N ALA A 8 7.57 -2.94 7.68
CA ALA A 8 7.58 -4.21 6.98
C ALA A 8 8.94 -4.94 7.00
N PHE A 9 9.99 -4.27 7.46
CA PHE A 9 11.36 -4.76 7.54
C PHE A 9 11.82 -5.02 8.98
N LEU A 10 10.94 -4.87 9.98
CA LEU A 10 11.27 -5.11 11.40
C LEU A 10 11.36 -6.60 11.78
N GLY A 11 11.26 -7.51 10.82
CA GLY A 11 11.33 -8.97 11.02
C GLY A 11 12.49 -9.61 10.27
N ASP A 12 12.79 -10.87 10.60
CA ASP A 12 13.95 -11.61 10.10
C ASP A 12 13.79 -12.12 8.65
N SER A 13 12.65 -11.89 8.00
CA SER A 13 12.40 -12.40 6.65
C SER A 13 13.27 -11.70 5.62
N ASN A 14 13.98 -12.48 4.80
CA ASN A 14 14.79 -11.93 3.70
C ASN A 14 13.89 -11.21 2.68
N LYS A 15 14.11 -9.92 2.49
CA LYS A 15 13.40 -9.06 1.53
C LYS A 15 14.12 -8.87 0.20
N ASP A 16 15.19 -9.62 -0.05
CA ASP A 16 15.95 -9.58 -1.32
C ASP A 16 15.07 -9.80 -2.55
N PHE A 17 13.96 -10.55 -2.42
CA PHE A 17 13.05 -10.74 -3.55
C PHE A 17 12.43 -9.42 -4.04
N LEU A 18 12.29 -8.40 -3.18
CA LEU A 18 11.84 -7.06 -3.58
C LEU A 18 12.82 -6.37 -4.53
N ALA A 19 14.10 -6.78 -4.54
CA ALA A 19 15.07 -6.30 -5.51
C ALA A 19 14.66 -6.66 -6.95
N ASN A 20 13.92 -7.75 -7.13
CA ASN A 20 13.47 -8.27 -8.41
C ASN A 20 11.96 -8.05 -8.64
N TRP A 21 11.31 -7.24 -7.80
CA TRP A 21 9.89 -6.93 -7.93
C TRP A 21 9.64 -6.20 -9.25
N GLN A 22 8.78 -6.77 -10.10
CA GLN A 22 8.61 -6.36 -11.49
C GLN A 22 7.71 -5.13 -11.66
N GLU A 23 6.98 -4.73 -10.62
CA GLU A 23 6.07 -3.59 -10.68
C GLU A 23 6.60 -2.38 -9.92
N THR A 24 5.87 -1.27 -9.99
CA THR A 24 6.13 -0.12 -9.12
C THR A 24 6.10 -0.57 -7.66
N PHE A 25 7.21 -0.31 -6.98
CA PHE A 25 7.44 -0.59 -5.58
C PHE A 25 7.73 0.72 -4.86
N VAL A 26 6.87 1.10 -3.92
CA VAL A 26 7.05 2.29 -3.09
C VAL A 26 7.42 1.87 -1.68
N LEU A 27 8.49 2.46 -1.16
CA LEU A 27 8.95 2.27 0.20
C LEU A 27 8.84 3.58 0.96
N PHE A 28 7.99 3.60 1.98
CA PHE A 28 7.89 4.68 2.95
C PHE A 28 8.88 4.44 4.09
N ALA A 29 9.99 5.17 4.10
CA ALA A 29 10.92 5.17 5.23
C ALA A 29 10.37 6.07 6.33
N LEU A 30 9.86 5.47 7.41
CA LEU A 30 9.34 6.21 8.56
C LEU A 30 10.49 6.72 9.44
N PRO A 31 10.28 7.84 10.18
CA PRO A 31 11.29 8.40 11.05
C PRO A 31 11.82 7.37 12.05
N GLY A 32 13.14 7.36 12.26
CA GLY A 32 13.79 6.50 13.25
C GLY A 32 13.87 5.01 12.86
N SER A 33 13.46 4.64 11.64
CA SER A 33 13.56 3.25 11.17
C SER A 33 14.99 2.74 11.07
N GLY A 34 15.98 3.64 10.90
CA GLY A 34 17.41 3.28 10.86
C GLY A 34 17.80 2.31 9.75
N LEU A 35 16.90 2.03 8.80
CA LEU A 35 17.09 1.00 7.79
C LEU A 35 18.10 1.45 6.74
N GLY A 36 19.13 0.62 6.52
CA GLY A 36 20.02 0.71 5.37
C GLY A 36 19.33 0.29 4.07
N LEU A 37 18.28 1.01 3.66
CA LEU A 37 17.45 0.68 2.48
C LEU A 37 18.17 0.90 1.15
N LYS A 38 19.36 1.54 1.17
CA LYS A 38 20.17 1.82 -0.02
C LYS A 38 20.44 0.57 -0.85
N GLY A 39 20.85 -0.54 -0.24
CA GLY A 39 21.20 -1.76 -0.98
C GLY A 39 20.01 -2.47 -1.65
N LEU A 40 18.78 -2.26 -1.16
CA LEU A 40 17.57 -2.81 -1.79
C LEU A 40 17.11 -1.94 -2.96
N LEU A 41 17.19 -0.63 -2.81
CA LEU A 41 16.81 0.35 -3.84
C LEU A 41 17.82 0.41 -4.98
N GLU A 42 19.12 0.23 -4.70
CA GLU A 42 20.16 0.16 -5.72
C GLU A 42 19.96 -1.01 -6.70
N ARG A 43 19.33 -2.10 -6.22
CA ARG A 43 19.05 -3.30 -7.03
C ARG A 43 17.69 -3.23 -7.73
N ASN A 44 16.70 -2.52 -7.20
CA ASN A 44 15.41 -2.30 -7.86
C ASN A 44 15.30 -0.88 -8.44
N ARG A 45 15.62 -0.73 -9.73
CA ARG A 45 15.57 0.57 -10.45
C ARG A 45 14.17 1.18 -10.57
N SER A 46 13.13 0.39 -10.36
CA SER A 46 11.72 0.79 -10.36
C SER A 46 11.19 1.11 -8.97
N ALA A 47 12.02 0.99 -7.93
CA ALA A 47 11.66 1.32 -6.57
C ALA A 47 11.68 2.83 -6.33
N ILE A 48 10.69 3.32 -5.61
CA ILE A 48 10.55 4.70 -5.20
C ILE A 48 10.67 4.73 -3.68
N LEU A 49 11.69 5.41 -3.18
CA LEU A 49 11.85 5.68 -1.75
C LEU A 49 11.25 7.02 -1.40
N ILE A 50 10.43 7.04 -0.37
CA ILE A 50 9.83 8.24 0.20
C ILE A 50 10.22 8.30 1.67
N GLU A 51 11.14 9.20 1.98
CA GLU A 51 11.60 9.41 3.35
C GLU A 51 10.71 10.42 4.06
N HIS A 52 10.10 9.99 5.16
CA HIS A 52 9.26 10.84 5.99
C HIS A 52 10.11 11.44 7.11
N LEU A 53 10.23 12.78 7.11
CA LEU A 53 10.94 13.53 8.16
C LEU A 53 10.11 13.65 9.45
N ARG A 54 8.78 13.50 9.35
CA ARG A 54 7.85 13.51 10.48
C ARG A 54 6.92 12.30 10.36
N PRO A 55 6.46 11.72 11.49
CA PRO A 55 5.52 10.62 11.45
C PRO A 55 4.25 11.02 10.67
N PRO A 56 3.77 10.20 9.73
CA PRO A 56 2.48 10.43 9.08
C PRO A 56 1.36 10.32 10.12
N SER A 57 0.25 11.05 9.92
CA SER A 57 -0.94 10.93 10.77
C SER A 57 -1.58 9.53 10.70
N GLY A 58 -1.31 8.79 9.63
CA GLY A 58 -1.62 7.37 9.52
C GLY A 58 -1.43 6.80 8.12
N PRO A 59 -1.74 5.51 7.92
CA PRO A 59 -1.60 4.82 6.64
C PRO A 59 -2.34 5.48 5.47
N PHE A 60 -3.53 6.06 5.70
CA PHE A 60 -4.26 6.76 4.65
C PHE A 60 -3.59 8.07 4.21
N ALA A 61 -2.83 8.74 5.08
CA ALA A 61 -2.03 9.89 4.68
C ALA A 61 -0.90 9.49 3.72
N LEU A 62 -0.25 8.34 3.97
CA LEU A 62 0.74 7.77 3.04
C LEU A 62 0.12 7.44 1.69
N LEU A 63 -1.03 6.77 1.70
CA LEU A 63 -1.75 6.37 0.49
C LEU A 63 -2.27 7.58 -0.31
N ALA A 64 -2.67 8.66 0.36
CA ALA A 64 -3.20 9.86 -0.29
C ALA A 64 -2.16 10.62 -1.15
N ASP A 65 -0.87 10.45 -0.86
CA ASP A 65 0.18 11.09 -1.63
C ASP A 65 0.67 10.25 -2.82
N LEU A 66 0.43 8.92 -2.80
CA LEU A 66 0.79 8.03 -3.91
C LEU A 66 0.31 8.52 -5.28
N PRO A 67 -0.95 8.97 -5.47
CA PRO A 67 -1.40 9.44 -6.77
C PRO A 67 -0.64 10.65 -7.32
N LYS A 68 -0.15 11.53 -6.45
CA LYS A 68 0.63 12.70 -6.87
C LYS A 68 2.00 12.28 -7.41
N TRP A 69 2.62 11.28 -6.78
CA TRP A 69 3.97 10.85 -7.10
C TRP A 69 4.02 9.82 -8.23
N LEU A 70 3.01 8.97 -8.32
CA LEU A 70 3.02 7.83 -9.22
C LEU A 70 2.36 8.08 -10.57
N GLY A 71 1.56 9.15 -10.71
CA GLY A 71 0.99 9.59 -11.98
C GLY A 71 0.39 8.44 -12.79
N HIS A 72 0.95 8.17 -13.97
CA HIS A 72 0.47 7.14 -14.91
C HIS A 72 0.72 5.68 -14.47
N HIS A 73 1.56 5.43 -13.46
CA HIS A 73 1.82 4.07 -12.96
C HIS A 73 0.62 3.45 -12.24
N LEU A 74 -0.38 4.27 -11.88
CA LEU A 74 -1.65 3.85 -11.30
C LEU A 74 -2.74 3.57 -12.34
N LEU A 75 -2.42 3.51 -13.64
CA LEU A 75 -3.43 3.40 -14.71
C LEU A 75 -3.61 1.97 -15.24
N ASP A 76 -3.03 0.95 -14.60
CA ASP A 76 -3.23 -0.45 -15.02
C ASP A 76 -4.32 -1.15 -14.18
N PRO A 77 -5.56 -1.32 -14.69
CA PRO A 77 -6.66 -1.95 -13.97
C PRO A 77 -6.47 -3.46 -13.74
N THR A 78 -5.44 -4.07 -14.31
CA THR A 78 -5.08 -5.48 -14.07
C THR A 78 -4.17 -5.67 -12.86
N ARG A 79 -3.69 -4.57 -12.27
CA ARG A 79 -2.72 -4.58 -11.16
C ARG A 79 -3.37 -4.10 -9.87
N PRO A 80 -3.36 -4.90 -8.80
CA PRO A 80 -3.84 -4.44 -7.51
C PRO A 80 -2.91 -3.39 -6.90
N LEU A 81 -3.42 -2.60 -5.98
CA LEU A 81 -2.62 -1.82 -5.02
C LEU A 81 -2.53 -2.63 -3.73
N LEU A 82 -1.31 -2.97 -3.33
CA LEU A 82 -1.01 -3.59 -2.05
C LEU A 82 -0.29 -2.59 -1.16
N PHE A 83 -0.77 -2.44 0.07
CA PHE A 83 -0.16 -1.66 1.12
C PHE A 83 0.15 -2.55 2.32
N LEU A 84 1.38 -2.47 2.85
CA LEU A 84 1.82 -3.22 4.03
C LEU A 84 2.55 -2.31 5.02
N ASP A 85 2.06 -2.30 6.27
CA ASP A 85 2.65 -1.60 7.43
C ASP A 85 2.98 -2.59 8.56
N ARG A 86 3.36 -3.81 8.18
CA ARG A 86 3.84 -4.86 9.09
C ARG A 86 4.79 -5.81 8.39
N ALA A 87 5.56 -6.55 9.17
CA ALA A 87 6.32 -7.68 8.66
C ALA A 87 5.37 -8.67 7.94
N PHE A 88 5.88 -9.27 6.89
CA PHE A 88 5.16 -10.18 6.00
C PHE A 88 6.10 -11.28 5.51
N GLU A 89 5.59 -12.37 4.95
CA GLU A 89 6.40 -13.39 4.29
C GLU A 89 6.31 -13.30 2.76
N VAL A 90 7.31 -13.78 2.04
CA VAL A 90 7.32 -13.72 0.56
C VAL A 90 6.08 -14.38 -0.02
N GLY A 91 5.74 -15.59 0.46
CA GLY A 91 4.57 -16.33 0.01
C GLY A 91 3.25 -15.60 0.30
N GLU A 92 3.16 -14.91 1.43
CA GLU A 92 1.99 -14.09 1.78
C GLU A 92 1.79 -12.95 0.77
N LEU A 93 2.86 -12.20 0.47
CA LEU A 93 2.78 -11.10 -0.48
C LEU A 93 2.39 -11.59 -1.89
N THR A 94 2.96 -12.71 -2.34
CA THR A 94 2.61 -13.31 -3.64
C THR A 94 1.13 -13.72 -3.68
N GLU A 95 0.59 -14.28 -2.60
CA GLU A 95 -0.82 -14.65 -2.53
C GLU A 95 -1.75 -13.42 -2.54
N GLU A 96 -1.38 -12.35 -1.82
CA GLU A 96 -2.15 -11.10 -1.83
C GLU A 96 -2.14 -10.44 -3.21
N GLU A 97 -1.01 -10.46 -3.92
CA GLU A 97 -0.93 -10.01 -5.30
C GLU A 97 -1.84 -10.83 -6.22
N ARG A 98 -1.73 -12.16 -6.17
CA ARG A 98 -2.52 -13.08 -6.98
C ARG A 98 -4.02 -12.88 -6.75
N ALA A 99 -4.44 -12.79 -5.50
CA ALA A 99 -5.84 -12.59 -5.14
C ALA A 99 -6.35 -11.20 -5.53
N GLY A 100 -5.50 -10.16 -5.49
CA GLY A 100 -5.85 -8.82 -5.96
C GLY A 100 -6.03 -8.74 -7.48
N ARG A 101 -5.26 -9.53 -8.24
CA ARG A 101 -5.47 -9.69 -9.70
C ARG A 101 -6.74 -10.47 -10.02
N ALA A 102 -7.01 -11.53 -9.25
CA ALA A 102 -8.19 -12.37 -9.42
C ALA A 102 -9.50 -11.66 -9.07
N SER A 103 -9.45 -10.63 -8.21
CA SER A 103 -10.61 -9.82 -7.85
C SER A 103 -10.34 -8.33 -8.12
N PRO A 104 -10.52 -7.86 -9.37
CA PRO A 104 -10.25 -6.47 -9.75
C PRO A 104 -11.10 -5.43 -9.01
N ARG A 105 -12.26 -5.83 -8.48
CA ARG A 105 -13.15 -4.99 -7.64
C ARG A 105 -13.07 -5.33 -6.15
N GLY A 106 -12.21 -6.27 -5.77
CA GLY A 106 -12.11 -6.74 -4.40
C GLY A 106 -11.36 -5.77 -3.50
N LEU A 107 -11.76 -5.74 -2.23
CA LEU A 107 -11.06 -5.02 -1.18
C LEU A 107 -10.77 -5.98 -0.02
N ARG A 108 -9.52 -5.99 0.45
CA ARG A 108 -9.13 -6.68 1.68
C ARG A 108 -8.33 -5.73 2.54
N ALA A 109 -8.61 -5.72 3.83
CA ALA A 109 -7.89 -4.87 4.78
C ALA A 109 -7.75 -5.57 6.13
N GLU A 110 -6.60 -5.38 6.78
CA GLU A 110 -6.28 -5.88 8.13
C GLU A 110 -5.97 -4.69 9.03
N LEU A 111 -6.59 -4.68 10.22
CA LEU A 111 -6.30 -3.74 11.29
C LEU A 111 -5.57 -4.46 12.43
N ASP A 112 -4.67 -3.77 13.13
CA ASP A 112 -4.15 -4.23 14.42
C ASP A 112 -5.18 -4.04 15.56
N GLU A 113 -4.84 -4.50 16.77
CA GLU A 113 -5.69 -4.37 17.97
C GLU A 113 -5.99 -2.90 18.33
N ALA A 114 -5.12 -1.97 17.94
CA ALA A 114 -5.31 -0.53 18.12
C ALA A 114 -6.10 0.12 16.97
N GLY A 115 -6.61 -0.67 16.01
CA GLY A 115 -7.38 -0.19 14.87
C GLY A 115 -6.54 0.46 13.77
N ARG A 116 -5.22 0.27 13.74
CA ARG A 116 -4.35 0.81 12.69
C ARG A 116 -4.26 -0.14 11.51
N LEU A 117 -4.28 0.41 10.30
CA LEU A 117 -4.21 -0.36 9.06
C LEU A 117 -2.82 -0.98 8.87
N ARG A 118 -2.76 -2.32 8.84
CA ARG A 118 -1.53 -3.10 8.62
C ARG A 118 -1.39 -3.64 7.21
N LEU A 119 -2.53 -3.94 6.58
CA LEU A 119 -2.60 -4.44 5.22
C LEU A 119 -3.80 -3.81 4.53
N LEU A 120 -3.62 -3.36 3.29
CA LEU A 120 -4.72 -3.02 2.40
C LEU A 120 -4.41 -3.55 1.01
N ARG A 121 -5.33 -4.32 0.45
CA ARG A 121 -5.35 -4.73 -0.95
C ARG A 121 -6.58 -4.12 -1.60
N LEU A 122 -6.35 -3.33 -2.63
CA LEU A 122 -7.36 -2.85 -3.56
C LEU A 122 -7.17 -3.56 -4.89
N GLY A 123 -8.22 -4.18 -5.41
CA GLY A 123 -8.22 -4.71 -6.78
C GLY A 123 -7.96 -3.59 -7.79
N GLY A 124 -7.50 -3.97 -8.98
CA GLY A 124 -7.03 -2.99 -9.96
C GLY A 124 -8.09 -1.95 -10.37
N MET A 125 -9.36 -2.30 -10.51
CA MET A 125 -10.41 -1.32 -10.84
C MET A 125 -10.63 -0.29 -9.73
N ILE A 126 -10.45 -0.68 -8.47
CA ILE A 126 -10.50 0.27 -7.34
C ILE A 126 -9.23 1.12 -7.35
N ALA A 127 -8.06 0.48 -7.46
CA ALA A 127 -6.75 1.13 -7.43
C ALA A 127 -6.59 2.19 -8.54
N THR A 128 -7.16 1.96 -9.71
CA THR A 128 -7.14 2.89 -10.86
C THR A 128 -8.36 3.80 -10.92
N SER A 129 -9.23 3.78 -9.91
CA SER A 129 -10.44 4.58 -9.93
C SER A 129 -10.11 6.07 -9.86
N PRO A 130 -10.70 6.92 -10.73
CA PRO A 130 -10.46 8.36 -10.71
C PRO A 130 -10.96 9.03 -9.41
N VAL A 131 -11.86 8.37 -8.68
CA VAL A 131 -12.37 8.89 -7.39
C VAL A 131 -11.53 8.46 -6.19
N LEU A 132 -10.62 7.48 -6.34
CA LEU A 132 -9.78 7.02 -5.24
C LEU A 132 -8.82 8.10 -4.73
N PRO A 133 -8.07 8.85 -5.56
CA PRO A 133 -7.19 9.91 -5.09
C PRO A 133 -7.89 11.00 -4.26
N PRO A 134 -8.98 11.64 -4.72
CA PRO A 134 -9.67 12.64 -3.91
C PRO A 134 -10.29 12.04 -2.64
N PHE A 135 -10.74 10.78 -2.69
CA PHE A 135 -11.27 10.07 -1.53
C PHE A 135 -10.19 9.85 -0.45
N LEU A 136 -9.02 9.32 -0.81
CA LEU A 136 -7.90 9.13 0.12
C LEU A 136 -7.44 10.46 0.74
N ARG A 137 -7.41 11.53 -0.05
CA ARG A 137 -7.08 12.87 0.45
C ARG A 137 -8.07 13.37 1.49
N ILE A 138 -9.37 13.14 1.30
CA ILE A 138 -10.40 13.52 2.29
C ILE A 138 -10.19 12.73 3.57
N LEU A 139 -9.99 11.41 3.49
CA LEU A 139 -9.73 10.58 4.66
C LEU A 139 -8.49 11.04 5.45
N ALA A 140 -7.40 11.36 4.74
CA ALA A 140 -6.17 11.84 5.34
C ALA A 140 -6.32 13.21 6.02
N GLN A 141 -7.09 14.13 5.43
CA GLN A 141 -7.31 15.48 5.97
C GLN A 141 -8.24 15.51 7.18
N GLN A 142 -9.23 14.61 7.21
CA GLN A 142 -10.23 14.54 8.27
C GLN A 142 -9.82 13.62 9.42
N GLU A 143 -8.63 13.02 9.36
CA GLU A 143 -8.10 12.08 10.37
C GLU A 143 -9.11 10.95 10.71
N VAL A 144 -9.82 10.46 9.69
CA VAL A 144 -10.85 9.44 9.86
C VAL A 144 -10.21 8.16 10.41
N ALA A 145 -10.80 7.59 11.47
CA ALA A 145 -10.37 6.31 12.02
C ALA A 145 -10.34 5.23 10.93
N ALA A 146 -9.33 4.36 10.94
CA ALA A 146 -9.10 3.44 9.82
C ALA A 146 -10.28 2.49 9.57
N ALA A 147 -10.96 2.02 10.63
CA ALA A 147 -12.16 1.20 10.49
C ALA A 147 -13.26 1.93 9.70
N THR A 148 -13.57 3.18 10.08
CA THR A 148 -14.55 4.02 9.38
C THR A 148 -14.13 4.30 7.94
N ALA A 149 -12.84 4.58 7.70
CA ALA A 149 -12.30 4.78 6.36
C ALA A 149 -12.47 3.54 5.46
N LEU A 150 -12.27 2.34 6.01
CA LEU A 150 -12.47 1.07 5.30
C LEU A 150 -13.95 0.82 4.99
N ASP A 151 -14.86 1.15 5.91
CA ASP A 151 -16.30 1.01 5.66
C ASP A 151 -16.79 1.99 4.58
N LEU A 152 -16.26 3.21 4.57
CA LEU A 152 -16.49 4.17 3.49
C LEU A 152 -15.94 3.67 2.15
N LEU A 153 -14.76 3.03 2.13
CA LEU A 153 -14.21 2.41 0.92
C LEU A 153 -15.11 1.29 0.40
N ARG A 154 -15.57 0.39 1.28
CA ARG A 154 -16.48 -0.70 0.91
C ARG A 154 -17.82 -0.18 0.41
N THR A 155 -18.30 0.94 0.95
CA THR A 155 -19.53 1.59 0.51
C THR A 155 -19.36 2.24 -0.87
N ALA A 156 -18.23 2.92 -1.10
CA ALA A 156 -17.92 3.57 -2.37
C ALA A 156 -17.61 2.56 -3.49
N PHE A 157 -17.02 1.43 -3.13
CA PHE A 157 -16.65 0.35 -4.04
C PHE A 157 -17.30 -0.96 -3.57
N PRO A 158 -18.62 -1.12 -3.74
CA PRO A 158 -19.31 -2.32 -3.32
C PRO A 158 -18.81 -3.50 -4.14
N ASP A 159 -18.49 -4.60 -3.44
CA ASP A 159 -18.09 -5.84 -4.07
C ASP A 159 -19.29 -6.36 -4.87
N SER A 160 -19.25 -6.19 -6.18
CA SER A 160 -20.31 -6.65 -7.08
C SER A 160 -20.06 -8.13 -7.29
N GLY A 161 -20.39 -8.95 -6.28
CA GLY A 161 -20.14 -10.39 -6.30
C GLY A 161 -20.51 -11.00 -7.65
N THR A 162 -19.56 -11.72 -8.25
CA THR A 162 -19.83 -12.73 -9.28
C THR A 162 -19.94 -14.08 -8.61
#